data_AF-A0A929CDD3-F1
#
_entry.id   AF-A0A929CDD3-F1
#
_cell.length_a   1.000
_cell.length_b   1.000
_cell.length_c   1.000
_cell.angle_alpha   90.00
_cell.angle_beta   90.00
_cell.angle_gamma   90.00
#
_symmetry.space_group_name_H-M   'P 1'
#
loop_
_entity.id
_entity.type
_entity.pdbx_description
1 polymer ?
#
loop_
_entity_poly.entity_id
_entity_poly.type
_entity_poly.pdbx_seq_one_letter_code
_entity_poly.pdbx_strand_id
1 'polypeptide(L)'
;GEGNKDIDKFLDIAEGYLEKARQLSPENSEIEVMQGWIYQGRIQVDPMGRGQLFSQKASESFGKAKNINPDNPRIYFLVGQNILYTPEMFGGGEEAACPYFKKAEDKFDSFKTETPISPDWGRETNFKQLNSCES
;
A
#
# COMPACT_ATOMS: atom_id res chain seq x y z
N GLY A 1 -13.10 -14.72 -12.22
CA GLY A 1 -13.28 -16.13 -11.81
C GLY A 1 -13.79 -16.20 -10.39
N GLU A 2 -14.27 -17.36 -9.93
CA GLU A 2 -14.92 -17.56 -8.62
C GLU A 2 -14.10 -17.08 -7.40
N GLY A 3 -12.78 -16.89 -7.53
CA GLY A 3 -11.90 -16.35 -6.49
C GLY A 3 -12.11 -14.88 -6.10
N ASN A 4 -12.90 -14.09 -6.83
CA ASN A 4 -13.14 -12.67 -6.49
C ASN A 4 -14.20 -12.44 -5.39
N LYS A 5 -15.08 -13.42 -5.12
CA LYS A 5 -16.22 -13.22 -4.21
C LYS A 5 -15.84 -13.18 -2.72
N ASP A 6 -14.72 -13.79 -2.34
CA ASP A 6 -14.27 -13.81 -0.95
C ASP A 6 -13.34 -12.65 -0.58
N ILE A 7 -12.76 -11.95 -1.57
CA ILE A 7 -11.84 -10.85 -1.32
C ILE A 7 -12.55 -9.73 -0.55
N ASP A 8 -13.72 -9.29 -1.00
CA ASP A 8 -14.49 -8.26 -0.29
C ASP A 8 -14.80 -8.67 1.16
N LYS A 9 -15.15 -9.94 1.39
CA LYS A 9 -15.41 -10.45 2.74
C LYS A 9 -14.17 -10.36 3.63
N PHE A 10 -13.00 -10.71 3.12
CA PHE A 10 -11.74 -10.59 3.89
C PHE A 10 -11.35 -9.14 4.11
N LEU A 11 -11.58 -8.26 3.13
CA LEU A 11 -11.32 -6.83 3.26
C LEU A 11 -12.26 -6.17 4.27
N ASP A 12 -13.53 -6.58 4.33
CA ASP A 12 -14.48 -6.12 5.35
C ASP A 12 -14.06 -6.55 6.76
N ILE A 13 -13.57 -7.79 6.90
CA ILE A 13 -13.00 -8.27 8.16
C ILE A 13 -11.74 -7.46 8.54
N ALA A 14 -10.84 -7.21 7.59
CA ALA A 14 -9.63 -6.43 7.80
C ALA A 14 -9.96 -5.00 8.25
N GLU A 15 -10.92 -4.35 7.60
CA GLU A 15 -11.39 -3.01 7.94
C GLU A 15 -12.00 -2.99 9.35
N GLY A 16 -12.77 -4.01 9.73
CA GLY A 16 -13.29 -4.16 11.09
C GLY A 16 -12.21 -4.30 12.17
N TYR A 17 -11.08 -4.97 11.87
CA TYR A 17 -9.93 -5.00 12.78
C TYR A 17 -9.17 -3.67 12.79
N LEU A 18 -9.08 -3.01 11.65
CA LEU A 18 -8.37 -1.75 11.51
C LEU A 18 -9.06 -0.63 12.31
N GLU A 19 -10.39 -0.62 12.35
CA GLU A 19 -11.15 0.31 13.19
C GLU A 19 -10.93 0.08 14.69
N LYS A 20 -10.80 -1.17 15.13
CA LYS A 20 -10.40 -1.47 16.52
C LYS A 20 -8.99 -1.00 16.80
N ALA A 21 -8.05 -1.24 15.88
CA ALA A 21 -6.67 -0.77 16.01
C ALA A 21 -6.59 0.76 16.11
N ARG A 22 -7.42 1.48 15.34
CA ARG A 22 -7.51 2.95 15.34
C ARG A 22 -7.97 3.51 16.69
N GLN A 23 -8.85 2.81 17.39
CA GLN A 23 -9.27 3.19 18.75
C GLN A 23 -8.16 2.98 19.79
N LEU A 24 -7.30 1.98 19.59
CA LEU A 24 -6.20 1.65 20.50
C LEU A 24 -4.94 2.50 20.24
N SER A 25 -4.69 2.84 18.98
CA SER A 25 -3.54 3.62 18.52
C SER A 25 -4.02 4.70 17.54
N PRO A 26 -4.63 5.79 18.04
CA PRO A 26 -4.99 6.92 17.19
C PRO A 26 -3.74 7.52 16.53
N GLU A 27 -3.94 8.16 15.37
CA GLU A 27 -2.86 8.84 14.62
C GLU A 27 -1.65 7.94 14.29
N ASN A 28 -1.91 6.68 13.90
CA ASN A 28 -0.86 5.72 13.54
C ASN A 28 -0.71 5.57 12.02
N SER A 29 0.51 5.79 11.50
CA SER A 29 0.80 5.71 10.06
C SER A 29 0.61 4.31 9.48
N GLU A 30 0.92 3.24 10.23
CA GLU A 30 0.76 1.85 9.77
C GLU A 30 -0.73 1.51 9.57
N ILE A 31 -1.61 2.05 10.42
CA ILE A 31 -3.05 1.87 10.29
C ILE A 31 -3.55 2.54 8.99
N GLU A 32 -3.11 3.76 8.71
CA GLU A 32 -3.47 4.45 7.47
C GLU A 32 -2.89 3.78 6.22
N VAL A 33 -1.67 3.25 6.29
CA VAL A 33 -1.07 2.41 5.22
C VAL A 33 -1.95 1.20 4.93
N MET A 34 -2.37 0.47 5.96
CA MET A 34 -3.23 -0.70 5.82
C MET A 34 -4.61 -0.33 5.24
N GLN A 35 -5.17 0.82 5.63
CA GLN A 35 -6.41 1.33 5.05
C GLN A 35 -6.26 1.58 3.54
N GLY A 36 -5.16 2.23 3.13
CA GLY A 36 -4.85 2.44 1.73
C GLY A 36 -4.71 1.13 0.96
N TRP A 37 -4.09 0.12 1.57
CA TRP A 37 -3.94 -1.20 0.97
C TRP A 37 -5.27 -1.95 0.83
N ILE A 38 -6.17 -1.85 1.81
CA ILE A 38 -7.53 -2.40 1.73
C ILE A 38 -8.27 -1.81 0.54
N TYR A 39 -8.17 -0.49 0.33
CA TYR A 39 -8.79 0.16 -0.82
C TYR A 39 -8.18 -0.31 -2.15
N GLN A 40 -6.87 -0.48 -2.24
CA GLN A 40 -6.25 -1.10 -3.42
C GLN A 40 -6.77 -2.53 -3.68
N GLY A 41 -6.96 -3.33 -2.61
CA GLY A 41 -7.60 -4.64 -2.70
C GLY A 41 -9.01 -4.55 -3.28
N ARG A 42 -9.81 -3.55 -2.87
CA ARG A 42 -11.16 -3.33 -3.43
C ARG A 42 -11.13 -2.95 -4.91
N ILE A 43 -10.08 -2.28 -5.39
CA ILE A 43 -9.87 -2.01 -6.83
C ILE A 43 -9.62 -3.32 -7.58
N GLN A 44 -8.80 -4.23 -7.05
CA GLN A 44 -8.47 -5.50 -7.72
C GLN A 44 -9.71 -6.39 -7.95
N VAL A 45 -10.75 -6.28 -7.11
CA VAL A 45 -12.01 -7.02 -7.28
C VAL A 45 -12.78 -6.59 -8.53
N ASP A 46 -12.83 -5.28 -8.81
CA ASP A 46 -13.52 -4.73 -9.99
C ASP A 46 -12.83 -3.42 -10.44
N PRO A 47 -11.72 -3.50 -11.18
CA PRO A 47 -10.93 -2.33 -11.51
C PRO A 47 -11.72 -1.27 -12.28
N MET A 48 -12.64 -1.68 -13.15
CA MET A 48 -13.42 -0.76 -13.98
C MET A 48 -14.51 -0.05 -13.17
N GLY A 49 -15.24 -0.75 -12.30
CA GLY A 49 -16.31 -0.15 -11.50
C GLY A 49 -15.81 0.56 -10.23
N ARG A 50 -14.66 0.14 -9.70
CA ARG A 50 -14.16 0.58 -8.38
C ARG A 50 -12.89 1.44 -8.44
N GLY A 51 -12.18 1.43 -9.57
CA GLY A 51 -10.90 2.11 -9.74
C GLY A 51 -10.92 3.57 -9.30
N GLN A 52 -11.78 4.41 -9.88
CA GLN A 52 -11.80 5.85 -9.57
C GLN A 52 -12.03 6.13 -8.08
N LEU A 53 -13.07 5.53 -7.49
CA LEU A 53 -13.46 5.78 -6.10
C LEU A 53 -12.38 5.31 -5.13
N PHE A 54 -11.93 4.07 -5.28
CA PHE A 54 -11.00 3.48 -4.31
C PHE A 54 -9.57 3.94 -4.55
N SER A 55 -9.17 4.36 -5.75
CA SER A 55 -7.90 5.05 -5.96
C SER A 55 -7.86 6.37 -5.17
N GLN A 56 -8.92 7.18 -5.24
CA GLN A 56 -8.99 8.41 -4.46
C GLN A 56 -8.88 8.12 -2.95
N LYS A 57 -9.67 7.16 -2.45
CA LYS A 57 -9.62 6.77 -1.03
C LYS A 57 -8.26 6.23 -0.61
N ALA A 58 -7.62 5.40 -1.44
CA ALA A 58 -6.27 4.90 -1.19
C ALA A 58 -5.25 6.05 -1.10
N SER A 59 -5.29 6.98 -2.06
CA SER A 59 -4.42 8.17 -2.06
C SER A 59 -4.64 9.05 -0.82
N GLU A 60 -5.88 9.24 -0.38
CA GLU A 60 -6.19 9.97 0.85
C GLU A 60 -5.60 9.27 2.09
N SER A 61 -5.75 7.95 2.20
CA SER A 61 -5.15 7.17 3.30
C SER A 61 -3.63 7.21 3.29
N PHE A 62 -2.98 7.03 2.14
CA PHE A 62 -1.52 7.18 2.04
C PHE A 62 -1.06 8.61 2.32
N GLY A 63 -1.85 9.62 1.95
CA GLY A 63 -1.61 11.01 2.31
C GLY A 63 -1.65 11.23 3.83
N LYS A 64 -2.65 10.68 4.52
CA LYS A 64 -2.72 10.71 5.99
C LYS A 64 -1.54 10.00 6.63
N ALA A 65 -1.22 8.78 6.16
CA ALA A 65 -0.06 8.03 6.63
C ALA A 65 1.23 8.85 6.50
N LYS A 66 1.42 9.53 5.35
CA LYS A 66 2.58 10.37 5.08
C LYS A 66 2.64 11.61 5.95
N ASN A 67 1.49 12.20 6.29
CA ASN A 67 1.42 13.34 7.20
C ASN A 67 1.80 12.94 8.64
N ILE A 68 1.43 11.72 9.05
CA ILE A 68 1.78 11.17 10.38
C ILE A 68 3.27 10.77 10.41
N ASN A 69 3.71 9.98 9.43
CA ASN A 69 5.09 9.51 9.32
C ASN A 69 5.52 9.47 7.84
N PRO A 70 6.23 10.50 7.36
CA PRO A 70 6.72 10.55 5.97
C PRO A 70 7.84 9.54 5.68
N ASP A 71 8.43 8.96 6.72
CA ASP A 71 9.50 7.95 6.64
C ASP A 71 8.98 6.52 6.63
N ASN A 72 7.66 6.32 6.74
CA ASN A 72 7.08 4.98 6.63
C ASN A 72 7.31 4.41 5.19
N PRO A 73 8.12 3.35 5.04
CA PRO A 73 8.50 2.83 3.73
C PRO A 73 7.32 2.19 2.98
N ARG A 74 6.31 1.71 3.72
CA ARG A 74 5.17 0.97 3.16
C ARG A 74 4.27 1.82 2.29
N ILE A 75 4.22 3.13 2.56
CA ILE A 75 3.51 4.10 1.73
C ILE A 75 4.06 4.02 0.31
N TYR A 76 5.38 4.16 0.16
CA TYR A 76 6.04 4.18 -1.14
C TYR A 76 6.03 2.81 -1.81
N PHE A 77 6.26 1.75 -1.03
CA PHE A 77 6.19 0.38 -1.51
C PHE A 77 4.82 0.03 -2.11
N LEU A 78 3.73 0.28 -1.38
CA LEU A 78 2.38 -0.05 -1.85
C LEU A 78 1.91 0.85 -3.00
N VAL A 79 2.33 2.12 -3.03
CA VAL A 79 2.08 3.00 -4.18
C VAL A 79 2.82 2.47 -5.41
N GLY A 80 4.09 2.09 -5.27
CA GLY A 80 4.86 1.46 -6.36
C GLY A 80 4.22 0.18 -6.88
N GLN A 81 3.80 -0.72 -5.98
CA GLN A 81 3.08 -1.95 -6.35
C GLN A 81 1.82 -1.66 -7.16
N ASN A 82 1.01 -0.70 -6.72
CA ASN A 82 -0.22 -0.35 -7.44
C ASN A 82 0.06 0.26 -8.81
N ILE A 83 1.08 1.10 -8.94
CA ILE A 83 1.49 1.69 -10.22
C ILE A 83 2.01 0.61 -11.16
N LEU A 84 2.83 -0.32 -10.66
CA LEU A 84 3.37 -1.44 -11.45
C LEU A 84 2.25 -2.27 -12.12
N TYR A 85 1.17 -2.54 -11.38
CA TYR A 85 0.04 -3.31 -11.89
C TYR A 85 -1.05 -2.47 -12.56
N THR A 86 -0.91 -1.14 -12.58
CA THR A 86 -1.77 -0.26 -13.38
C THR A 86 -1.31 -0.34 -14.84
N PRO A 87 -2.21 -0.54 -15.82
CA PRO A 87 -1.81 -0.57 -17.22
C PRO A 87 -1.16 0.74 -17.67
N GLU A 88 -0.17 0.65 -18.58
CA GLU A 88 0.58 1.81 -19.11
C GLU A 88 -0.33 2.89 -19.71
N MET A 89 -1.43 2.50 -20.36
CA MET A 89 -2.41 3.44 -20.93
C MET A 89 -3.09 4.33 -19.86
N PHE A 90 -3.03 3.94 -18.59
CA PHE A 90 -3.49 4.70 -17.43
C PHE A 90 -2.35 5.33 -16.63
N GLY A 91 -1.13 5.35 -17.18
CA GLY A 91 0.07 5.92 -16.56
C GLY A 91 0.76 5.02 -15.53
N GLY A 92 0.47 3.72 -15.55
CA GLY A 92 1.17 2.72 -14.74
C GLY A 92 2.33 2.05 -15.46
N GLY A 93 2.68 0.85 -15.02
CA GLY A 93 3.77 0.05 -15.56
C GLY A 93 5.07 0.20 -14.78
N GLU A 94 6.09 -0.54 -15.21
CA GLU A 94 7.36 -0.66 -14.51
C GLU A 94 8.09 0.68 -14.40
N GLU A 95 8.30 1.39 -15.52
CA GLU A 95 8.99 2.68 -15.54
C GLU A 95 8.40 3.70 -14.55
N ALA A 96 7.06 3.75 -14.47
CA ALA A 96 6.35 4.65 -13.56
C ALA A 96 6.47 4.21 -12.09
N ALA A 97 6.63 2.92 -11.82
CA ALA A 97 6.72 2.35 -10.47
C ALA A 97 8.14 2.45 -9.87
N CYS A 98 9.18 2.37 -10.69
CA CYS A 98 10.58 2.34 -10.24
C CYS A 98 11.00 3.48 -9.30
N PRO A 99 10.62 4.76 -9.52
CA PRO A 99 10.92 5.83 -8.58
C PRO A 99 10.35 5.60 -7.17
N TYR A 100 9.22 4.89 -7.07
CA TYR A 100 8.60 4.58 -5.79
C TYR A 100 9.29 3.43 -5.07
N PHE A 101 9.72 2.38 -5.78
CA PHE A 101 10.49 1.29 -5.17
C PHE A 101 11.86 1.76 -4.70
N LYS A 102 12.52 2.63 -5.46
CA LYS A 102 13.77 3.26 -5.02
C LYS A 102 13.57 4.07 -3.74
N LYS A 103 12.53 4.91 -3.70
CA LYS A 103 12.21 5.70 -2.52
C LYS A 103 11.83 4.83 -1.32
N ALA A 104 11.09 3.74 -1.56
CA ALA A 104 10.76 2.79 -0.52
C ALA A 104 12.01 2.12 0.06
N GLU A 105 12.99 1.78 -0.77
CA GLU A 105 14.27 1.20 -0.32
C GLU A 105 15.04 2.18 0.57
N ASP A 106 15.18 3.43 0.14
CA ASP A 106 15.80 4.49 0.95
C ASP A 106 15.11 4.64 2.32
N LYS A 107 13.78 4.51 2.34
CA LYS A 107 13.01 4.54 3.59
C LYS A 107 13.19 3.28 4.40
N PHE A 108 13.20 2.10 3.80
CA PHE A 108 13.44 0.86 4.52
C PHE A 108 14.80 0.91 5.21
N ASP A 109 15.86 1.37 4.56
CA ASP A 109 17.21 1.45 5.14
C ASP A 109 17.33 2.40 6.34
N SER A 110 16.50 3.44 6.38
CA SER A 110 16.47 4.41 7.48
C SER A 110 15.36 4.13 8.51
N PHE A 111 14.40 3.26 8.21
CA PHE A 111 13.26 2.97 9.05
C PHE A 111 13.68 2.20 10.30
N LYS A 112 13.34 2.75 11.46
CA LYS A 112 13.55 2.11 12.76
C LYS A 112 12.21 1.63 13.29
N THR A 113 12.09 0.34 13.50
CA THR A 113 10.95 -0.23 14.22
C THR A 113 10.98 0.24 15.67
N GLU A 114 9.83 0.68 16.18
CA GLU A 114 9.71 1.14 17.56
C GLU A 114 9.85 -0.01 18.56
N THR A 115 9.41 -1.22 18.15
CA THR A 115 9.43 -2.42 18.97
C THR A 115 9.81 -3.65 18.14
N PRO A 116 10.25 -4.76 18.77
CA PRO A 116 10.53 -6.01 18.06
C PRO A 116 9.32 -6.63 17.34
N ILE A 117 8.09 -6.22 17.69
CA ILE A 117 6.85 -6.69 17.06
C ILE A 117 6.25 -5.66 16.10
N SER A 118 6.92 -4.52 15.90
CA SER A 118 6.48 -3.53 14.92
C SER A 118 6.58 -4.11 13.51
N PRO A 119 5.74 -3.65 12.56
CA PRO A 119 5.74 -4.19 11.21
C PRO A 119 7.09 -4.06 10.50
N ASP A 120 7.61 -5.18 9.97
CA ASP A 120 8.86 -5.24 9.17
C ASP A 120 8.68 -5.98 7.81
N TRP A 121 7.46 -6.02 7.28
CA TRP A 121 7.17 -6.66 5.99
C TRP A 121 7.64 -5.81 4.79
N GLY A 122 7.41 -6.25 3.56
CA GLY A 122 7.53 -5.42 2.35
C GLY A 122 8.94 -5.15 1.83
N ARG A 123 9.98 -5.14 2.68
CA ARG A 123 11.37 -4.90 2.26
C ARG A 123 11.84 -5.88 1.19
N GLU A 124 11.68 -7.18 1.43
CA GLU A 124 12.15 -8.21 0.48
C GLU A 124 11.44 -8.09 -0.88
N THR A 125 10.13 -7.82 -0.89
CA THR A 125 9.38 -7.61 -2.12
C THR A 125 9.81 -6.33 -2.81
N ASN A 126 10.03 -5.24 -2.07
CA ASN A 126 10.53 -3.99 -2.62
C ASN A 126 11.88 -4.18 -3.32
N PHE A 127 12.82 -4.85 -2.66
CA PHE A 127 14.15 -5.13 -3.21
C PHE A 127 14.08 -5.91 -4.52
N LYS A 128 13.21 -6.94 -4.59
CA LYS A 128 13.01 -7.71 -5.83
C LYS A 128 12.49 -6.85 -6.98
N GLN A 129 11.55 -5.95 -6.71
CA GLN A 129 10.95 -5.07 -7.71
C GLN A 129 11.90 -3.94 -8.12
N LEU A 130 12.70 -3.43 -7.19
CA LEU A 130 13.74 -2.46 -7.51
C LEU A 130 14.81 -3.07 -8.43
N ASN A 131 15.19 -4.32 -8.22
CA ASN A 131 16.16 -4.98 -9.10
C ASN A 131 15.64 -5.20 -10.53
N SER A 132 14.32 -5.35 -10.74
CA SER A 132 13.77 -5.46 -12.10
C SER A 132 13.87 -4.13 -12.86
N CYS A 133 13.73 -3.00 -12.14
CA CYS A 133 13.89 -1.66 -12.70
C CYS A 133 15.29 -1.35 -13.26
N GLU A 134 16.31 -2.08 -12.81
CA GLU A 134 17.71 -1.87 -13.19
C GLU A 134 18.20 -2.85 -14.27
N SER A 135 17.31 -3.76 -14.73
CA SER A 135 17.59 -4.79 -15.74
C SER A 135 17.16 -4.36 -17.14
#